data_AF-A0A0S2W3I6-F1
#
_entry.id   AF-A0A0S2W3I6-F1
#
_cell.length_a   1.000
_cell.length_b   1.000
_cell.length_c   1.000
_cell.angle_alpha   90.00
_cell.angle_beta   90.00
_cell.angle_gamma   90.00
#
_symmetry.space_group_name_H-M   'P 1'
#
loop_
_entity.id
_entity.type
_entity.pdbx_description
1 polymer ?
#
loop_
_entity_poly.entity_id
_entity_poly.type
_entity_poly.pdbx_seq_one_letter_code
_entity_poly.pdbx_strand_id
1 'polypeptide(L)'
;MRPVAFKCGPDYIDPMFHSEIIGAKSRNLDLFFLGADTTCRLLAENTAGSSLAVVEGVMGYYDGIGMSSDAGAYDLARTTGTPAILVADARGRALSAAALVKGLAEFRPDSGIRGVILNRCSPMLYPRLKACVEEEVGIPVFGYLPLMSECALESRHLGLITAAEVGDLREKLRRLAEQAEKTLDIDGLLALSGAAPDLTYTPEKPVKIAGIPPVVALARDNAFCFYYEDGLAELRRQGAELVEFSPMEDTALPAGACGLYLGGDTRSCMPDVFQRTSPCERRCEKPCWAGCPVWLSAADSSICIRAWRAATGRATLWPMCWRPGRTAPTEWGGLDM
;
A
#
# COMPACT_ATOMS: atom_id res chain seq x y z
N MET A 1 -11.44 16.77 -10.86
CA MET A 1 -11.24 16.30 -9.47
C MET A 1 -9.77 16.00 -9.26
N ARG A 2 -9.21 16.12 -8.05
CA ARG A 2 -7.84 15.68 -7.73
C ARG A 2 -7.91 14.69 -6.56
N PRO A 3 -8.22 13.41 -6.82
CA PRO A 3 -8.28 12.40 -5.78
C PRO A 3 -6.86 11.94 -5.41
N VAL A 4 -6.73 11.40 -4.21
CA VAL A 4 -5.57 10.62 -3.77
C VAL A 4 -6.03 9.23 -3.33
N ALA A 5 -5.14 8.25 -3.46
CA ALA A 5 -5.43 6.88 -3.06
C ALA A 5 -4.43 6.39 -2.01
N PHE A 6 -4.95 5.54 -1.14
CA PHE A 6 -4.21 4.86 -0.10
C PHE A 6 -4.53 3.38 -0.14
N LYS A 7 -3.55 2.56 0.22
CA LYS A 7 -3.73 1.13 0.46
C LYS A 7 -3.61 0.85 1.95
N CYS A 8 -4.58 0.14 2.52
CA CYS A 8 -4.48 -0.41 3.87
C CYS A 8 -3.42 -1.51 3.89
N GLY A 9 -2.52 -1.46 4.87
CA GLY A 9 -1.48 -2.46 5.05
C GLY A 9 -0.25 -2.28 4.14
N PRO A 10 0.63 -3.29 4.08
CA PRO A 10 2.00 -3.12 3.60
C PRO A 10 2.19 -3.44 2.11
N ASP A 11 1.13 -3.57 1.33
CA ASP A 11 1.22 -3.99 -0.07
C ASP A 11 1.92 -2.96 -0.98
N TYR A 12 2.71 -3.43 -1.94
CA TYR A 12 3.42 -2.57 -2.90
C TYR A 12 2.72 -2.48 -4.25
N ILE A 13 1.92 -3.48 -4.63
CA ILE A 13 1.40 -3.60 -5.99
C ILE A 13 0.19 -2.71 -6.19
N ASP A 14 -0.77 -2.76 -5.27
CA ASP A 14 -1.99 -1.97 -5.34
C ASP A 14 -1.67 -0.46 -5.41
N PRO A 15 -0.75 0.10 -4.59
CA PRO A 15 -0.28 1.48 -4.76
C PRO A 15 0.34 1.78 -6.13
N MET A 16 1.02 0.84 -6.78
CA MET A 16 1.54 1.06 -8.13
C MET A 16 0.42 1.20 -9.16
N PHE A 17 -0.63 0.37 -9.06
CA PHE A 17 -1.83 0.52 -9.90
C PHE A 17 -2.56 1.83 -9.62
N HIS A 18 -2.80 2.17 -8.36
CA HIS A 18 -3.37 3.45 -7.98
C HIS A 18 -2.59 4.63 -8.56
N SER A 19 -1.25 4.56 -8.49
CA SER A 19 -0.39 5.63 -8.95
C SER A 19 -0.45 5.82 -10.47
N GLU A 20 -0.47 4.72 -11.22
CA GLU A 20 -0.63 4.76 -12.68
C GLU A 20 -2.01 5.29 -13.08
N ILE A 21 -3.07 4.92 -12.35
CA ILE A 21 -4.45 5.34 -12.64
C ILE A 21 -4.65 6.83 -12.35
N ILE A 22 -4.18 7.30 -11.20
CA ILE A 22 -4.45 8.67 -10.70
C ILE A 22 -3.42 9.67 -11.24
N GLY A 23 -2.23 9.21 -11.64
CA GLY A 23 -1.12 10.06 -12.03
C GLY A 23 -0.44 10.76 -10.84
N ALA A 24 -0.65 10.25 -9.62
CA ALA A 24 -0.03 10.74 -8.38
C ALA A 24 0.37 9.56 -7.50
N LYS A 25 1.39 9.72 -6.66
CA LYS A 25 1.86 8.63 -5.79
C LYS A 25 0.76 8.20 -4.79
N SER A 26 0.35 6.95 -4.88
CA SER A 26 -0.43 6.28 -3.85
C SER A 26 0.46 5.88 -2.68
N ARG A 27 -0.14 5.83 -1.49
CA ARG A 27 0.58 5.60 -0.23
C ARG A 27 -0.03 4.46 0.56
N ASN A 28 0.65 4.05 1.63
CA ASN A 28 0.20 2.97 2.50
C ASN A 28 -0.24 3.53 3.84
N LEU A 29 -1.33 3.00 4.37
CA LEU A 29 -1.79 3.25 5.73
C LEU A 29 -1.80 1.92 6.47
N ASP A 30 -0.71 1.68 7.19
CA ASP A 30 -0.47 0.45 7.92
C ASP A 30 -0.35 0.75 9.42
N LEU A 31 -1.38 0.37 10.18
CA LEU A 31 -1.39 0.59 11.63
C LEU A 31 -0.38 -0.29 12.38
N PHE A 32 0.06 -1.40 11.81
CA PHE A 32 1.08 -2.25 12.41
C PHE A 32 2.45 -1.57 12.38
N PHE A 33 2.78 -0.86 11.30
CA PHE A 33 4.05 -0.13 11.19
C PHE A 33 4.01 1.27 11.79
N LEU A 34 2.92 2.00 11.62
CA LEU A 34 2.87 3.45 11.86
C LEU A 34 2.28 3.79 13.24
N GLY A 35 1.38 2.96 13.74
CA GLY A 35 0.52 3.30 14.87
C GLY A 35 -0.51 4.39 14.51
N ALA A 36 -1.51 4.56 15.39
CA ALA A 36 -2.68 5.40 15.11
C ALA A 36 -2.34 6.87 14.81
N ASP A 37 -1.51 7.50 15.65
CA ASP A 37 -1.19 8.94 15.53
C ASP A 37 -0.49 9.26 14.19
N THR A 38 0.54 8.46 13.84
CA THR A 38 1.26 8.62 12.57
C THR A 38 0.36 8.33 11.38
N THR A 39 -0.50 7.30 11.45
CA THR A 39 -1.47 7.01 10.39
C THR A 39 -2.42 8.18 10.14
N CYS A 40 -3.00 8.77 11.20
CA CYS A 40 -3.86 9.94 11.08
C CYS A 40 -3.11 11.16 10.52
N ARG A 41 -1.88 11.39 10.98
CA ARG A 41 -1.01 12.45 10.46
C ARG A 41 -0.73 12.28 8.97
N LEU A 42 -0.29 11.09 8.55
CA LEU A 42 0.03 10.82 7.15
C LEU A 42 -1.21 10.90 6.27
N LEU A 43 -2.37 10.44 6.73
CA LEU A 43 -3.62 10.63 5.99
C LEU A 43 -3.94 12.13 5.83
N ALA A 44 -3.82 12.94 6.89
CA ALA A 44 -4.08 14.37 6.83
C ALA A 44 -3.09 15.12 5.91
N GLU A 45 -1.79 14.88 6.06
CA GLU A 45 -0.74 15.53 5.26
C GLU A 45 -0.89 15.19 3.77
N ASN A 46 -1.16 13.93 3.46
CA ASN A 46 -1.22 13.45 2.08
C ASN A 46 -2.56 13.69 1.40
N THR A 47 -3.59 14.08 2.15
CA THR A 47 -4.88 14.53 1.59
C THR A 47 -4.95 16.05 1.46
N ALA A 48 -4.00 16.80 2.02
CA ALA A 48 -3.97 18.25 1.95
C ALA A 48 -4.05 18.76 0.50
N GLY A 49 -5.06 19.60 0.22
CA GLY A 49 -5.31 20.16 -1.12
C GLY A 49 -5.95 19.20 -2.12
N SER A 50 -6.29 17.97 -1.71
CA SER A 50 -7.03 17.00 -2.51
C SER A 50 -8.54 17.13 -2.28
N SER A 51 -9.34 16.70 -3.26
CA SER A 51 -10.80 16.78 -3.18
C SER A 51 -11.45 15.50 -2.66
N LEU A 52 -10.72 14.38 -2.63
CA LEU A 52 -11.19 13.08 -2.15
C LEU A 52 -10.00 12.19 -1.82
N ALA A 53 -10.14 11.41 -0.75
CA ALA A 53 -9.25 10.32 -0.41
C ALA A 53 -10.01 9.00 -0.58
N VAL A 54 -9.43 8.06 -1.34
CA VAL A 54 -9.94 6.70 -1.44
C VAL A 54 -8.97 5.78 -0.73
N VAL A 55 -9.44 5.09 0.31
CA VAL A 55 -8.65 4.10 1.04
C VAL A 55 -9.12 2.72 0.63
N GLU A 56 -8.27 1.99 -0.08
CA GLU A 56 -8.52 0.60 -0.40
C GLU A 56 -8.22 -0.28 0.81
N GLY A 57 -9.19 -1.11 1.23
CA GLY A 57 -9.00 -2.07 2.30
C GLY A 57 -8.04 -3.21 1.92
N VAL A 58 -7.76 -4.09 2.88
CA VAL A 58 -6.97 -5.31 2.69
C VAL A 58 -7.80 -6.51 3.14
N MET A 59 -7.71 -7.63 2.42
CA MET A 59 -8.46 -8.87 2.73
C MET A 59 -9.98 -8.63 2.94
N GLY A 60 -10.63 -9.32 3.88
CA GLY A 60 -11.98 -9.03 4.32
C GLY A 60 -12.01 -7.89 5.34
N TYR A 61 -13.17 -7.24 5.49
CA TYR A 61 -13.28 -6.01 6.27
C TYR A 61 -12.78 -6.15 7.72
N TYR A 62 -13.11 -7.27 8.39
CA TYR A 62 -12.69 -7.56 9.76
C TYR A 62 -11.41 -8.40 9.85
N ASP A 63 -10.80 -8.75 8.72
CA ASP A 63 -9.62 -9.62 8.70
C ASP A 63 -8.36 -8.77 8.97
N GLY A 64 -7.77 -8.96 10.16
CA GLY A 64 -6.52 -8.34 10.57
C GLY A 64 -5.39 -9.35 10.70
N ILE A 65 -4.35 -8.98 11.45
CA ILE A 65 -3.18 -9.84 11.66
C ILE A 65 -3.57 -11.11 12.44
N GLY A 66 -3.25 -12.26 11.85
CA GLY A 66 -3.59 -13.55 12.45
C GLY A 66 -5.10 -13.76 12.47
N MET A 67 -5.67 -13.96 13.66
CA MET A 67 -7.12 -14.11 13.87
C MET A 67 -7.70 -12.97 14.71
N SER A 68 -7.15 -11.76 14.57
CA SER A 68 -7.70 -10.53 15.12
C SER A 68 -8.21 -9.60 14.01
N SER A 69 -8.75 -8.46 14.42
CA SER A 69 -9.14 -7.37 13.51
C SER A 69 -8.08 -6.27 13.43
N ASP A 70 -6.93 -6.44 14.09
CA ASP A 70 -5.90 -5.41 14.24
C ASP A 70 -5.13 -5.20 12.94
N ALA A 71 -4.82 -3.93 12.63
CA ALA A 71 -4.12 -3.52 11.42
C ALA A 71 -4.77 -3.99 10.11
N GLY A 72 -6.07 -4.33 10.15
CA GLY A 72 -6.92 -4.59 8.98
C GLY A 72 -7.73 -3.36 8.57
N ALA A 73 -8.58 -3.54 7.55
CA ALA A 73 -9.41 -2.45 7.00
C ALA A 73 -10.37 -1.84 8.04
N TYR A 74 -11.00 -2.68 8.87
CA TYR A 74 -11.85 -2.25 9.97
C TYR A 74 -11.11 -1.39 11.00
N ASP A 75 -9.93 -1.83 11.43
CA ASP A 75 -9.14 -1.10 12.43
C ASP A 75 -8.66 0.25 11.90
N LEU A 76 -8.26 0.30 10.62
CA LEU A 76 -7.95 1.55 9.94
C LEU A 76 -9.15 2.49 9.87
N ALA A 77 -10.30 2.01 9.37
CA ALA A 77 -11.51 2.81 9.25
C ALA A 77 -11.98 3.36 10.62
N ARG A 78 -11.92 2.53 11.67
CA ARG A 78 -12.24 2.93 13.04
C ARG A 78 -11.26 3.96 13.58
N THR A 79 -9.96 3.80 13.31
CA THR A 79 -8.90 4.69 13.80
C THR A 79 -8.96 6.07 13.16
N THR A 80 -9.28 6.16 11.86
CA THR A 80 -9.36 7.42 11.13
C THR A 80 -10.77 8.00 11.09
N GLY A 81 -11.79 7.26 11.56
CA GLY A 81 -13.19 7.62 11.42
C GLY A 81 -13.70 7.59 9.98
N THR A 82 -12.98 6.94 9.06
CA THR A 82 -13.32 6.92 7.63
C THR A 82 -14.56 6.06 7.40
N PRO A 83 -15.61 6.57 6.72
CA PRO A 83 -16.79 5.78 6.39
C PRO A 83 -16.42 4.64 5.42
N ALA A 84 -16.80 3.41 5.78
CA ALA A 84 -16.48 2.22 5.00
C ALA A 84 -17.61 1.86 4.02
N ILE A 85 -17.22 1.37 2.84
CA ILE A 85 -18.13 0.88 1.81
C ILE A 85 -17.77 -0.57 1.50
N LEU A 86 -18.74 -1.46 1.60
CA LEU A 86 -18.53 -2.86 1.26
C LEU A 86 -18.64 -3.07 -0.25
N VAL A 87 -17.64 -3.70 -0.84
CA VAL A 87 -17.74 -4.23 -2.21
C VAL A 87 -18.22 -5.68 -2.12
N ALA A 88 -19.55 -5.87 -2.20
CA ALA A 88 -20.17 -7.17 -1.97
C ALA A 88 -20.40 -7.93 -3.29
N ASP A 89 -19.89 -9.16 -3.37
CA ASP A 89 -20.13 -10.01 -4.53
C ASP A 89 -21.59 -10.50 -4.60
N ALA A 90 -22.28 -10.13 -5.68
CA ALA A 90 -23.65 -10.52 -5.97
C ALA A 90 -23.74 -11.71 -6.96
N ARG A 91 -22.62 -12.23 -7.47
CA ARG A 91 -22.64 -13.31 -8.47
C ARG A 91 -23.34 -14.55 -7.91
N GLY A 92 -24.43 -14.97 -8.57
CA GLY A 92 -25.20 -16.15 -8.19
C GLY A 92 -25.91 -16.03 -6.83
N ARG A 93 -26.05 -14.81 -6.31
CA ARG A 93 -26.63 -14.53 -4.99
C ARG A 93 -27.82 -13.59 -5.13
N ALA A 94 -28.90 -13.89 -4.42
CA ALA A 94 -30.05 -13.00 -4.25
C ALA A 94 -30.10 -12.55 -2.78
N LEU A 95 -31.11 -12.96 -2.00
CA LEU A 95 -31.27 -12.61 -0.59
C LEU A 95 -30.03 -12.90 0.28
N SER A 96 -29.25 -13.93 -0.03
CA SER A 96 -28.01 -14.24 0.69
C SER A 96 -26.95 -13.14 0.61
N ALA A 97 -26.95 -12.30 -0.42
CA ALA A 97 -26.06 -11.14 -0.48
C ALA A 97 -26.45 -10.10 0.58
N ALA A 98 -27.76 -9.86 0.78
CA ALA A 98 -28.24 -8.99 1.86
C ALA A 98 -27.92 -9.58 3.25
N ALA A 99 -28.06 -10.89 3.43
CA ALA A 99 -27.70 -11.55 4.69
C ALA A 99 -26.20 -11.39 5.03
N LEU A 100 -25.31 -11.51 4.04
CA LEU A 100 -23.88 -11.30 4.21
C LEU A 100 -23.56 -9.85 4.57
N VAL A 101 -24.16 -8.89 3.85
CA VAL A 101 -24.00 -7.46 4.14
C VAL A 101 -24.49 -7.14 5.55
N LYS A 102 -25.66 -7.65 5.94
CA LYS A 102 -26.23 -7.50 7.28
C LYS A 102 -25.28 -8.02 8.34
N GLY A 103 -24.80 -9.25 8.15
CA GLY A 103 -23.82 -9.88 9.03
C GLY A 103 -22.59 -9.00 9.20
N LEU A 104 -22.01 -8.48 8.12
CA LEU A 104 -20.84 -7.60 8.21
C LEU A 104 -21.15 -6.25 8.87
N ALA A 105 -22.28 -5.62 8.53
CA ALA A 105 -22.66 -4.30 9.06
C ALA A 105 -22.97 -4.35 10.57
N GLU A 106 -23.61 -5.43 11.04
CA GLU A 106 -24.07 -5.60 12.42
C GLU A 106 -23.09 -6.38 13.31
N PHE A 107 -22.05 -7.01 12.74
CA PHE A 107 -21.09 -7.81 13.52
C PHE A 107 -20.41 -7.03 14.64
N ARG A 108 -20.10 -5.75 14.39
CA ARG A 108 -19.55 -4.80 15.37
C ARG A 108 -20.41 -3.54 15.42
N PRO A 109 -20.81 -3.04 16.60
CA PRO A 109 -21.62 -1.81 16.70
C PRO A 109 -20.94 -0.56 16.09
N ASP A 110 -19.61 -0.54 16.13
CA ASP A 110 -18.74 0.51 15.59
C ASP A 110 -18.19 0.14 14.20
N SER A 111 -18.90 -0.70 13.43
CA SER A 111 -18.43 -1.19 12.12
C SER A 111 -18.04 -0.08 11.14
N GLY A 112 -18.59 1.14 11.24
CA GLY A 112 -18.27 2.23 10.32
C GLY A 112 -18.74 2.01 8.88
N ILE A 113 -19.42 0.89 8.58
CA ILE A 113 -19.98 0.61 7.26
C ILE A 113 -21.15 1.56 7.02
N ARG A 114 -21.11 2.29 5.90
CA ARG A 114 -22.09 3.32 5.51
C ARG A 114 -22.67 3.10 4.11
N GLY A 115 -22.29 2.04 3.43
CA GLY A 115 -22.96 1.63 2.21
C GLY A 115 -22.32 0.43 1.53
N VAL A 116 -22.88 0.09 0.38
CA VAL A 116 -22.50 -1.10 -0.39
C VAL A 116 -22.41 -0.77 -1.88
N ILE A 117 -21.43 -1.35 -2.55
CA ILE A 117 -21.37 -1.50 -4.00
C ILE A 117 -21.53 -2.98 -4.33
N LEU A 118 -22.51 -3.30 -5.17
CA LEU A 118 -22.79 -4.68 -5.57
C LEU A 118 -21.90 -5.07 -6.76
N ASN A 119 -20.86 -5.86 -6.51
CA ASN A 119 -19.96 -6.33 -7.55
C ASN A 119 -20.52 -7.57 -8.28
N ARG A 120 -20.22 -7.71 -9.57
CA ARG A 120 -20.71 -8.79 -10.45
C ARG A 120 -22.24 -8.95 -10.44
N CYS A 121 -22.97 -7.84 -10.29
CA CYS A 121 -24.43 -7.81 -10.30
C CYS A 121 -24.96 -7.52 -11.70
N SER A 122 -26.01 -8.22 -12.15
CA SER A 122 -26.61 -7.91 -13.45
C SER A 122 -27.55 -6.69 -13.35
N PRO A 123 -27.69 -5.89 -14.43
CA PRO A 123 -28.62 -4.76 -14.45
C PRO A 123 -30.06 -5.15 -14.10
N MET A 124 -30.47 -6.37 -14.48
CA MET A 124 -31.81 -6.90 -14.20
C MET A 124 -32.02 -7.22 -12.71
N LEU A 125 -30.97 -7.68 -12.01
CA LEU A 125 -31.04 -8.04 -10.60
C LEU A 125 -30.89 -6.82 -9.69
N TYR A 126 -30.10 -5.83 -10.12
CA TYR A 126 -29.71 -4.69 -9.29
C TYR A 126 -30.88 -3.99 -8.58
N PRO A 127 -31.99 -3.58 -9.24
CA PRO A 127 -33.06 -2.87 -8.55
C PRO A 127 -33.68 -3.67 -7.40
N ARG A 128 -33.83 -4.99 -7.59
CA ARG A 128 -34.40 -5.88 -6.56
C ARG A 128 -33.43 -6.11 -5.41
N LEU A 129 -32.14 -6.30 -5.73
CA LEU A 129 -31.13 -6.54 -4.72
C LEU A 129 -30.80 -5.26 -3.92
N LYS A 130 -30.80 -4.10 -4.57
CA LYS A 130 -30.70 -2.79 -3.91
C LYS A 130 -31.80 -2.61 -2.87
N ALA A 131 -33.06 -2.74 -3.28
CA ALA A 131 -34.20 -2.60 -2.37
C ALA A 131 -34.09 -3.58 -1.17
N CYS A 132 -33.76 -4.84 -1.45
CA CYS A 132 -33.59 -5.85 -0.41
C CYS A 132 -32.47 -5.52 0.60
N VAL A 133 -31.31 -5.05 0.14
CA VAL A 133 -30.21 -4.66 1.04
C VAL A 133 -30.60 -3.43 1.86
N GLU A 134 -31.23 -2.43 1.24
CA GLU A 134 -31.64 -1.21 1.93
C GLU A 134 -32.74 -1.46 2.97
N GLU A 135 -33.70 -2.34 2.68
CA GLU A 135 -34.77 -2.73 3.62
C GLU A 135 -34.26 -3.60 4.78
N GLU A 136 -33.40 -4.58 4.50
CA GLU A 136 -32.95 -5.55 5.52
C GLU A 136 -31.85 -5.01 6.43
N VAL A 137 -31.01 -4.09 5.93
CA VAL A 137 -29.80 -3.61 6.60
C VAL A 137 -29.87 -2.13 6.97
N GLY A 138 -30.66 -1.32 6.24
CA GLY A 138 -30.78 0.11 6.50
C GLY A 138 -29.56 0.94 6.07
N ILE A 139 -28.72 0.42 5.17
CA ILE A 139 -27.59 1.15 4.58
C ILE A 139 -27.77 1.32 3.07
N PRO A 140 -27.36 2.47 2.48
CA PRO A 140 -27.56 2.74 1.06
C PRO A 140 -26.70 1.83 0.18
N VAL A 141 -27.25 1.45 -0.97
CA VAL A 141 -26.50 0.81 -2.06
C VAL A 141 -26.13 1.86 -3.09
N PHE A 142 -24.85 2.23 -3.15
CA PHE A 142 -24.30 3.25 -4.04
C PHE A 142 -24.15 2.80 -5.49
N GLY A 143 -24.59 1.59 -5.85
CA GLY A 143 -24.54 1.14 -7.23
C GLY A 143 -24.15 -0.31 -7.39
N TYR A 144 -23.82 -0.66 -8.62
CA TYR A 144 -23.32 -1.98 -8.96
C TYR A 144 -22.28 -1.94 -10.08
N LEU A 145 -21.52 -3.02 -10.21
CA LEU A 145 -20.72 -3.32 -11.40
C LEU A 145 -21.15 -4.68 -11.97
N PRO A 146 -21.42 -4.79 -13.28
CA PRO A 146 -21.65 -6.07 -13.92
C PRO A 146 -20.34 -6.86 -14.05
N LEU A 147 -20.45 -8.15 -14.38
CA LEU A 147 -19.28 -8.93 -14.75
C LEU A 147 -18.72 -8.42 -16.08
N MET A 148 -17.52 -7.84 -16.06
CA MET A 148 -16.80 -7.34 -17.24
C MET A 148 -15.56 -8.20 -17.50
N SER A 149 -15.75 -9.37 -18.10
CA SER A 149 -14.67 -10.34 -18.37
C SER A 149 -13.51 -9.76 -19.19
N GLU A 150 -13.80 -8.85 -20.10
CA GLU A 150 -12.85 -8.06 -20.89
C GLU A 150 -11.90 -7.18 -20.06
N CYS A 151 -12.30 -6.79 -18.85
CA CYS A 151 -11.55 -5.92 -17.95
C CYS A 151 -10.87 -6.73 -16.85
N ALA A 152 -10.96 -8.07 -16.91
CA ALA A 152 -10.24 -8.92 -16.00
C ALA A 152 -8.73 -8.72 -16.18
N LEU A 153 -8.05 -8.47 -15.07
CA LEU A 153 -6.60 -8.56 -15.00
C LEU A 153 -6.26 -10.05 -14.86
N GLU A 154 -5.42 -10.58 -15.75
CA GLU A 154 -5.04 -11.98 -15.68
C GLU A 154 -4.36 -12.27 -14.34
N SER A 155 -4.82 -13.31 -13.65
CA SER A 155 -4.21 -13.81 -12.42
C SER A 155 -2.91 -14.56 -12.74
N ARG A 156 -1.96 -13.94 -13.44
CA ARG A 156 -0.63 -14.51 -13.61
C ARG A 156 0.30 -13.88 -12.58
N HIS A 157 0.71 -14.75 -11.65
CA HIS A 157 1.74 -14.56 -10.63
C HIS A 157 1.48 -13.43 -9.64
N LEU A 158 0.68 -13.71 -8.59
CA LEU A 158 0.96 -13.27 -7.20
C LEU A 158 1.66 -11.90 -7.08
N GLY A 159 1.07 -10.85 -7.67
CA GLY A 159 1.58 -9.50 -7.49
C GLY A 159 2.93 -9.18 -8.16
N LEU A 160 3.31 -9.86 -9.24
CA LEU A 160 4.59 -9.60 -9.92
C LEU A 160 4.45 -8.80 -11.21
N ILE A 161 3.22 -8.54 -11.67
CA ILE A 161 2.97 -7.67 -12.81
C ILE A 161 2.69 -6.26 -12.29
N THR A 162 3.60 -5.36 -12.61
CA THR A 162 3.46 -3.92 -12.35
C THR A 162 2.45 -3.32 -13.32
N ALA A 163 1.88 -2.15 -12.97
CA ALA A 163 0.98 -1.43 -13.87
C ALA A 163 1.60 -1.16 -15.27
N ALA A 164 2.93 -1.02 -15.33
CA ALA A 164 3.70 -0.80 -16.56
C ALA A 164 3.72 -2.01 -17.51
N GLU A 165 3.49 -3.23 -17.00
CA GLU A 165 3.58 -4.48 -17.77
C GLU A 165 2.22 -4.91 -18.36
N VAL A 166 1.14 -4.21 -18.01
CA VAL A 166 -0.21 -4.46 -18.54
C VAL A 166 -0.45 -3.61 -19.78
N GLY A 167 -0.14 -4.15 -20.96
CA GLY A 167 -0.19 -3.42 -22.24
C GLY A 167 -1.57 -2.83 -22.63
N ASP A 168 -2.66 -3.39 -22.12
CA ASP A 168 -4.04 -2.93 -22.37
C ASP A 168 -4.71 -2.24 -21.17
N LEU A 169 -3.93 -1.89 -20.14
CA LEU A 169 -4.45 -1.36 -18.87
C LEU A 169 -5.32 -0.13 -19.06
N ARG A 170 -4.85 0.84 -19.84
CA ARG A 170 -5.57 2.11 -20.07
C ARG A 170 -6.94 1.89 -20.69
N GLU A 171 -7.05 0.96 -21.62
CA GLU A 171 -8.31 0.65 -22.28
C GLU A 171 -9.28 -0.08 -21.34
N LYS A 172 -8.78 -1.04 -20.53
CA LYS A 172 -9.57 -1.69 -19.48
C LYS A 172 -10.09 -0.67 -18.45
N LEU A 173 -9.22 0.24 -18.01
CA LEU A 173 -9.58 1.31 -17.07
C LEU A 173 -10.63 2.26 -17.64
N ARG A 174 -10.50 2.66 -18.92
CA ARG A 174 -11.50 3.49 -19.60
C ARG A 174 -12.88 2.83 -19.57
N ARG A 175 -12.95 1.54 -19.89
CA ARG A 175 -14.20 0.77 -19.87
C ARG A 175 -14.78 0.64 -18.46
N LEU A 176 -13.93 0.40 -17.45
CA LEU A 176 -14.35 0.36 -16.06
C LEU A 176 -14.89 1.72 -15.58
N ALA A 177 -14.23 2.82 -15.96
CA ALA A 177 -14.68 4.17 -15.64
C ALA A 177 -16.04 4.49 -16.28
N GLU A 178 -16.20 4.22 -17.59
CA GLU A 178 -17.47 4.40 -18.29
C GLU A 178 -18.61 3.55 -17.72
N GLN A 179 -18.29 2.35 -17.24
CA GLN A 179 -19.26 1.51 -16.57
C GLN A 179 -19.62 2.07 -15.19
N ALA A 180 -18.62 2.46 -14.40
CA ALA A 180 -18.80 3.04 -13.07
C ALA A 180 -19.64 4.32 -13.12
N GLU A 181 -19.38 5.22 -14.06
CA GLU A 181 -20.17 6.45 -14.25
C GLU A 181 -21.65 6.19 -14.54
N LYS A 182 -21.97 5.05 -15.19
CA LYS A 182 -23.35 4.68 -15.52
C LYS A 182 -24.08 4.01 -14.38
N THR A 183 -23.37 3.31 -13.49
CA THR A 183 -23.99 2.37 -12.54
C THR A 183 -23.66 2.63 -11.08
N LEU A 184 -22.76 3.57 -10.78
CA LEU A 184 -22.46 4.03 -9.43
C LEU A 184 -23.02 5.45 -9.21
N ASP A 185 -23.56 5.66 -8.02
CA ASP A 185 -23.95 6.95 -7.48
C ASP A 185 -22.69 7.69 -6.99
N ILE A 186 -21.96 8.28 -7.94
CA ILE A 186 -20.73 9.02 -7.65
C ILE A 186 -21.00 10.20 -6.72
N ASP A 187 -22.11 10.91 -6.92
CA ASP A 187 -22.48 12.06 -6.08
C ASP A 187 -22.75 11.63 -4.63
N GLY A 188 -23.44 10.50 -4.43
CA GLY A 188 -23.64 9.91 -3.11
C GLY A 188 -22.35 9.48 -2.43
N LEU A 189 -21.40 8.91 -3.18
CA LEU A 189 -20.07 8.55 -2.68
C LEU A 189 -19.26 9.80 -2.26
N LEU A 190 -19.32 10.87 -3.05
CA LEU A 190 -18.69 12.15 -2.71
C LEU A 190 -19.31 12.77 -1.46
N ALA A 191 -20.64 12.75 -1.36
CA ALA A 191 -21.35 13.24 -0.17
C ALA A 191 -20.97 12.44 1.08
N LEU A 192 -20.87 11.11 0.98
CA LEU A 192 -20.42 10.26 2.07
C LEU A 192 -18.98 10.58 2.49
N SER A 193 -18.08 10.86 1.53
CA SER A 193 -16.70 11.23 1.86
C SER A 193 -16.61 12.50 2.71
N GLY A 194 -17.54 13.45 2.52
CA GLY A 194 -17.62 14.69 3.29
C GLY A 194 -18.17 14.51 4.72
N ALA A 195 -18.69 13.34 5.07
CA ALA A 195 -19.13 13.02 6.43
C ALA A 195 -18.01 12.45 7.32
N ALA A 196 -16.80 12.24 6.77
CA ALA A 196 -15.64 11.85 7.56
C ALA A 196 -15.27 12.97 8.54
N PRO A 197 -14.95 12.64 9.81
CA PRO A 197 -14.58 13.64 10.80
C PRO A 197 -13.19 14.21 10.51
N ASP A 198 -12.90 15.37 11.11
CA ASP A 198 -11.55 15.91 11.12
C ASP A 198 -10.59 14.95 11.84
N LEU A 199 -9.41 14.75 11.25
CA LEU A 199 -8.38 13.87 11.80
C LEU A 199 -7.66 14.54 12.98
N THR A 200 -7.50 13.79 14.07
CA THR A 200 -6.73 14.21 15.24
C THR A 200 -5.40 13.46 15.25
N TYR A 201 -4.29 14.20 15.38
CA TYR A 201 -2.94 13.66 15.48
C TYR A 201 -2.01 14.67 16.16
N THR A 202 -0.85 14.21 16.61
CA THR A 202 0.18 15.04 17.24
C THR A 202 1.09 15.63 16.15
N PRO A 203 1.14 16.95 15.96
CA PRO A 203 2.03 17.55 14.97
C PRO A 203 3.49 17.34 15.37
N GLU A 204 4.29 16.76 14.48
CA GLU A 204 5.71 16.58 14.67
C GLU A 204 6.50 17.69 13.95
N LYS A 205 7.54 18.22 14.60
CA LYS A 205 8.44 19.19 13.97
C LYS A 205 9.64 18.45 13.37
N PRO A 206 9.97 18.69 12.10
CA PRO A 206 11.15 18.09 11.49
C PRO A 206 12.42 18.51 12.25
N VAL A 207 13.37 17.59 12.37
CA VAL A 207 14.68 17.92 12.93
C VAL A 207 15.42 18.81 11.93
N LYS A 208 15.88 19.96 12.39
CA LYS A 208 16.77 20.81 11.59
C LYS A 208 18.20 20.27 11.70
N ILE A 209 18.67 19.61 10.66
CA ILE A 209 20.08 19.27 10.53
C ILE A 209 20.86 20.55 10.18
N ALA A 210 21.88 20.88 10.96
CA ALA A 210 22.81 21.95 10.63
C ALA A 210 23.92 21.42 9.72
N GLY A 211 24.23 22.14 8.62
CA GLY A 211 25.31 21.79 7.70
C GLY A 211 24.82 21.25 6.36
N ILE A 212 25.67 20.44 5.70
CA ILE A 212 25.38 19.84 4.39
C ILE A 212 24.41 18.67 4.60
N PRO A 213 23.28 18.60 3.85
CA PRO A 213 22.37 17.47 3.89
C PRO A 213 23.09 16.13 3.66
N PRO A 214 22.84 15.08 4.46
CA PRO A 214 23.38 13.75 4.18
C PRO A 214 22.77 13.20 2.89
N VAL A 215 23.63 12.80 1.94
CA VAL A 215 23.22 12.21 0.67
C VAL A 215 23.02 10.70 0.86
N VAL A 216 21.82 10.20 0.57
CA VAL A 216 21.48 8.78 0.57
C VAL A 216 21.27 8.34 -0.87
N ALA A 217 22.10 7.38 -1.32
CA ALA A 217 21.92 6.72 -2.60
C ALA A 217 20.71 5.80 -2.54
N LEU A 218 19.65 6.11 -3.29
CA LEU A 218 18.44 5.32 -3.39
C LEU A 218 18.55 4.44 -4.64
N ALA A 219 18.66 3.12 -4.47
CA ALA A 219 18.54 2.22 -5.60
C ALA A 219 17.16 2.42 -6.23
N ARG A 220 17.07 2.53 -7.55
CA ARG A 220 15.77 2.59 -8.23
C ARG A 220 15.91 2.19 -9.69
N ASP A 221 15.34 1.04 -10.02
CA ASP A 221 15.25 0.52 -11.38
C ASP A 221 14.19 -0.59 -11.43
N ASN A 222 14.15 -1.35 -12.53
CA ASN A 222 13.21 -2.45 -12.69
C ASN A 222 13.43 -3.60 -11.68
N ALA A 223 14.64 -3.74 -11.13
CA ALA A 223 14.94 -4.72 -10.11
C ALA A 223 14.55 -4.20 -8.71
N PHE A 224 14.78 -2.91 -8.43
CA PHE A 224 14.50 -2.27 -7.16
C PHE A 224 13.39 -1.22 -7.32
N CYS A 225 12.14 -1.66 -7.35
CA CYS A 225 10.98 -0.80 -7.64
C CYS A 225 9.95 -0.70 -6.50
N PHE A 226 10.07 -1.49 -5.42
CA PHE A 226 9.11 -1.50 -4.32
C PHE A 226 9.55 -0.57 -3.17
N TYR A 227 8.79 0.49 -2.94
CA TYR A 227 9.07 1.50 -1.91
C TYR A 227 7.81 1.96 -1.20
N TYR A 228 7.94 2.23 0.10
CA TYR A 228 6.96 3.03 0.83
C TYR A 228 7.29 4.52 0.68
N GLU A 229 6.47 5.23 -0.08
CA GLU A 229 6.69 6.65 -0.39
C GLU A 229 6.71 7.52 0.87
N ASP A 230 5.94 7.18 1.91
CA ASP A 230 5.97 7.88 3.21
C ASP A 230 7.33 7.75 3.90
N GLY A 231 7.99 6.59 3.82
CA GLY A 231 9.33 6.41 4.39
C GLY A 231 10.38 7.24 3.66
N LEU A 232 10.29 7.34 2.34
CA LEU A 232 11.18 8.21 1.54
C LEU A 232 10.90 9.70 1.79
N ALA A 233 9.61 10.07 1.92
CA ALA A 233 9.22 11.43 2.26
C ALA A 233 9.71 11.81 3.67
N GLU A 234 9.66 10.88 4.62
CA GLU A 234 10.17 11.07 5.97
C GLU A 234 11.67 11.33 5.99
N LEU A 235 12.47 10.55 5.26
CA LEU A 235 13.92 10.78 5.15
C LEU A 235 14.23 12.19 4.62
N ARG A 236 13.50 12.62 3.59
CA ARG A 236 13.64 13.99 3.04
C ARG A 236 13.22 15.04 4.06
N ARG A 237 12.11 14.81 4.77
CA ARG A 237 11.59 15.69 5.82
C ARG A 237 12.57 15.87 6.98
N GLN A 238 13.32 14.82 7.30
CA GLN A 238 14.40 14.85 8.30
C GLN A 238 15.71 15.44 7.76
N GLY A 239 15.75 15.89 6.51
CA GLY A 239 16.87 16.64 5.93
C GLY A 239 17.85 15.81 5.11
N ALA A 240 17.55 14.55 4.78
CA ALA A 240 18.36 13.77 3.86
C ALA A 240 18.07 14.13 2.40
N GLU A 241 19.10 14.15 1.58
CA GLU A 241 18.98 14.23 0.12
C GLU A 241 18.98 12.81 -0.45
N LEU A 242 17.88 12.41 -1.11
CA LEU A 242 17.79 11.10 -1.76
C LEU A 242 18.18 11.24 -3.23
N VAL A 243 19.26 10.59 -3.64
CA VAL A 243 19.73 10.59 -5.04
C VAL A 243 19.56 9.19 -5.63
N GLU A 244 18.73 9.09 -6.65
CA GLU A 244 18.42 7.82 -7.32
C GLU A 244 19.60 7.35 -8.19
N PHE A 245 19.84 6.05 -8.20
CA PHE A 245 20.77 5.38 -9.11
C PHE A 245 20.20 4.01 -9.50
N SER A 246 20.56 3.49 -10.66
CA SER A 246 20.19 2.14 -11.11
C SER A 246 21.28 1.13 -10.78
N PRO A 247 21.04 0.18 -9.86
CA PRO A 247 21.92 -0.98 -9.69
C PRO A 247 22.17 -1.80 -10.97
N MET A 248 21.24 -1.78 -11.92
CA MET A 248 21.36 -2.49 -13.19
C MET A 248 22.24 -1.77 -14.23
N GLU A 249 22.21 -0.45 -14.26
CA GLU A 249 22.82 0.35 -15.34
C GLU A 249 24.04 1.15 -14.87
N ASP A 250 24.01 1.68 -13.66
CA ASP A 250 25.05 2.54 -13.14
C ASP A 250 26.26 1.76 -12.63
N THR A 251 27.44 2.33 -12.89
CA THR A 251 28.74 1.71 -12.52
C THR A 251 29.34 2.29 -11.24
N ALA A 252 28.71 3.31 -10.66
CA ALA A 252 29.14 3.98 -9.45
C ALA A 252 27.95 4.57 -8.68
N LEU A 253 28.11 4.75 -7.37
CA LEU A 253 27.15 5.49 -6.56
C LEU A 253 27.20 6.99 -6.85
N PRO A 254 26.12 7.72 -6.53
CA PRO A 254 26.12 9.17 -6.45
C PRO A 254 27.29 9.70 -5.61
N ALA A 255 27.95 10.74 -6.11
CA ALA A 255 29.06 11.37 -5.41
C ALA A 255 28.60 11.95 -4.06
N GLY A 256 29.40 11.74 -3.01
CA GLY A 256 29.09 12.23 -1.66
C GLY A 256 28.03 11.42 -0.90
N ALA A 257 27.52 10.32 -1.47
CA ALA A 257 26.62 9.41 -0.77
C ALA A 257 27.25 8.89 0.52
N CYS A 258 26.58 9.12 1.64
CA CYS A 258 26.97 8.66 2.98
C CYS A 258 26.04 7.56 3.51
N GLY A 259 25.04 7.15 2.72
CA GLY A 259 24.14 6.05 3.02
C GLY A 259 23.59 5.40 1.75
N LEU A 260 23.14 4.16 1.86
CA LEU A 260 22.51 3.41 0.78
C LEU A 260 21.12 2.93 1.22
N TYR A 261 20.11 3.16 0.39
CA TYR A 261 18.75 2.67 0.58
C TYR A 261 18.41 1.70 -0.56
N LEU A 262 18.12 0.45 -0.21
CA LEU A 262 17.72 -0.60 -1.14
C LEU A 262 16.24 -0.95 -0.89
N GLY A 263 15.42 -0.75 -1.92
CA GLY A 263 14.00 -1.11 -1.90
C GLY A 263 13.73 -2.61 -1.93
N GLY A 264 12.44 -2.96 -1.96
CA GLY A 264 12.04 -4.32 -2.29
C GLY A 264 12.27 -4.63 -3.78
N ASP A 265 12.53 -5.90 -4.06
CA ASP A 265 12.91 -6.39 -5.38
C ASP A 265 11.88 -7.32 -6.02
N THR A 266 11.92 -7.39 -7.36
CA THR A 266 11.24 -8.43 -8.12
C THR A 266 12.18 -9.65 -8.24
N ARG A 267 11.75 -10.80 -7.69
CA ARG A 267 12.52 -12.07 -7.64
C ARG A 267 13.14 -12.50 -8.99
N SER A 268 12.57 -12.07 -10.12
CA SER A 268 13.06 -12.40 -11.47
C SER A 268 14.39 -11.76 -11.83
N CYS A 269 14.77 -10.64 -11.20
CA CYS A 269 15.91 -9.83 -11.64
C CYS A 269 17.22 -10.18 -10.90
N MET A 270 17.15 -10.92 -9.79
CA MET A 270 18.31 -11.16 -8.91
C MET A 270 19.47 -11.96 -9.52
N PRO A 271 19.27 -13.06 -10.28
CA PRO A 271 20.39 -13.83 -10.81
C PRO A 271 21.25 -12.98 -11.75
N ASP A 272 20.61 -12.14 -12.56
CA ASP A 272 21.28 -11.28 -13.53
C ASP A 272 21.86 -10.01 -12.90
N VAL A 273 21.22 -9.40 -11.89
CA VAL A 273 21.79 -8.22 -11.22
C VAL A 273 23.09 -8.57 -10.54
N PHE A 274 23.17 -9.65 -9.76
CA PHE A 274 24.44 -10.05 -9.12
C PHE A 274 25.48 -10.53 -10.15
N GLN A 275 25.07 -11.32 -11.16
CA GLN A 275 26.00 -11.77 -12.22
C GLN A 275 26.49 -10.65 -13.15
N ARG A 276 25.65 -9.66 -13.49
CA ARG A 276 26.03 -8.49 -14.31
C ARG A 276 26.70 -7.38 -13.50
N THR A 277 26.46 -7.31 -12.19
CA THR A 277 27.32 -6.56 -11.26
C THR A 277 28.68 -7.23 -11.05
N SER A 278 29.20 -7.97 -12.02
CA SER A 278 30.58 -8.47 -12.01
C SER A 278 31.68 -7.39 -12.04
N PRO A 279 31.38 -6.07 -12.21
CA PRO A 279 32.27 -4.99 -11.74
C PRO A 279 32.10 -4.63 -10.26
N CYS A 280 30.90 -4.81 -9.68
CA CYS A 280 30.59 -4.52 -8.29
C CYS A 280 31.03 -5.65 -7.35
N GLU A 281 30.84 -6.94 -7.69
CA GLU A 281 31.40 -8.07 -6.93
C GLU A 281 32.94 -8.08 -6.92
N ARG A 282 33.59 -7.72 -8.05
CA ARG A 282 35.05 -7.58 -8.10
C ARG A 282 35.58 -6.28 -7.47
N ARG A 283 34.73 -5.28 -7.24
CA ARG A 283 35.07 -4.13 -6.39
C ARG A 283 34.68 -4.31 -4.94
N CYS A 284 33.80 -5.24 -4.58
CA CYS A 284 33.45 -5.56 -3.20
C CYS A 284 34.63 -6.15 -2.40
N GLU A 285 35.72 -6.58 -3.05
CA GLU A 285 36.98 -6.91 -2.38
C GLU A 285 37.74 -5.69 -1.85
N LYS A 286 37.38 -4.45 -2.25
CA LYS A 286 37.79 -3.21 -1.59
C LYS A 286 36.54 -2.47 -1.15
N PRO A 287 36.33 -2.25 0.15
CA PRO A 287 35.00 -1.89 0.61
C PRO A 287 34.72 -0.41 0.31
N CYS A 288 34.17 -0.11 -0.86
CA CYS A 288 33.55 1.20 -1.16
C CYS A 288 32.34 1.48 -0.25
N TRP A 289 31.84 0.44 0.43
CA TRP A 289 30.73 0.46 1.36
C TRP A 289 31.15 0.39 2.84
N ALA A 290 32.44 0.23 3.15
CA ALA A 290 32.88 0.12 4.55
C ALA A 290 32.59 1.43 5.29
N GLY A 291 31.65 1.37 6.22
CA GLY A 291 31.30 2.48 7.11
C GLY A 291 30.04 3.25 6.73
N CYS A 292 29.43 3.00 5.57
CA CYS A 292 28.13 3.61 5.22
C CYS A 292 26.96 2.78 5.81
N PRO A 293 26.00 3.41 6.50
CA PRO A 293 24.76 2.75 6.88
C PRO A 293 23.97 2.29 5.65
N VAL A 294 23.53 1.03 5.65
CA VAL A 294 22.66 0.46 4.61
C VAL A 294 21.29 0.17 5.18
N TRP A 295 20.27 0.67 4.50
CA TRP A 295 18.86 0.46 4.82
C TRP A 295 18.22 -0.45 3.77
N LEU A 296 17.42 -1.41 4.24
CA LEU A 296 16.72 -2.40 3.43
C LEU A 296 15.23 -2.40 3.80
N SER A 297 14.35 -2.08 2.85
CA SER A 297 12.90 -2.26 3.03
C SER A 297 12.49 -3.66 2.59
N ALA A 298 11.90 -4.45 3.48
CA ALA A 298 11.60 -5.85 3.21
C ALA A 298 10.36 -6.00 2.30
N ALA A 299 10.58 -6.51 1.09
CA ALA A 299 9.62 -7.37 0.41
C ALA A 299 10.18 -8.81 0.32
N ASP A 300 11.49 -8.97 0.09
CA ASP A 300 12.17 -10.26 0.14
C ASP A 300 13.71 -10.13 0.35
N SER A 301 14.13 -9.22 1.25
CA SER A 301 15.54 -8.81 1.45
C SER A 301 16.47 -9.88 2.08
N SER A 302 16.01 -11.13 2.22
CA SER A 302 16.75 -12.19 2.91
C SER A 302 18.11 -12.50 2.28
N ILE A 303 18.25 -12.31 0.95
CA ILE A 303 19.51 -12.49 0.22
C ILE A 303 20.42 -11.26 0.38
N CYS A 304 19.91 -10.04 0.27
CA CYS A 304 20.67 -8.80 0.50
C CYS A 304 21.27 -8.75 1.91
N ILE A 305 20.49 -9.16 2.92
CA ILE A 305 20.94 -9.26 4.32
C ILE A 305 22.06 -10.30 4.47
N ARG A 306 21.95 -11.45 3.79
CA ARG A 306 22.97 -12.51 3.83
C ARG A 306 24.26 -12.07 3.13
N ALA A 307 24.16 -11.47 1.95
CA ALA A 307 25.30 -10.94 1.21
C ALA A 307 26.02 -9.83 2.00
N TRP A 308 25.27 -8.90 2.59
CA TRP A 308 25.85 -7.82 3.40
C TRP A 308 26.53 -8.35 4.68
N ARG A 309 25.90 -9.29 5.39
CA ARG A 309 26.51 -9.97 6.55
C ARG A 309 27.80 -10.68 6.18
N ALA A 310 27.82 -11.35 5.03
CA ALA A 310 29.01 -12.01 4.52
C ALA A 310 30.13 -11.02 4.19
N ALA A 311 29.79 -9.83 3.67
CA ALA A 311 30.77 -8.80 3.28
C ALA A 311 31.32 -7.96 4.44
N THR A 312 30.51 -7.66 5.47
CA THR A 312 30.86 -6.64 6.48
C THR A 312 30.96 -7.17 7.91
N GLY A 313 30.48 -8.38 8.18
CA GLY A 313 30.44 -8.97 9.52
C GLY A 313 29.52 -8.24 10.52
N ARG A 314 28.83 -7.16 10.12
CA ARG A 314 27.89 -6.39 10.98
C ARG A 314 26.59 -6.11 10.24
N ALA A 315 25.46 -6.49 10.85
CA ALA A 315 24.15 -6.09 10.37
C ALA A 315 23.20 -5.97 11.57
N THR A 316 22.79 -4.75 11.87
CA THR A 316 21.69 -4.50 12.80
C THR A 316 20.39 -4.80 12.05
N LEU A 317 19.76 -5.92 12.40
CA LEU A 317 18.42 -6.23 11.92
C LEU A 317 17.43 -5.47 12.79
N TRP A 318 16.76 -4.50 12.19
CA TRP A 318 15.55 -3.95 12.76
C TRP A 318 14.40 -4.92 12.47
N PRO A 319 13.42 -5.07 13.39
CA PRO A 319 12.34 -6.08 13.30
C PRO A 319 11.45 -5.99 12.04
N MET A 320 11.71 -5.03 11.13
CA MET A 320 11.08 -4.82 9.83
C MET A 320 11.41 -5.88 8.76
N CYS A 321 12.03 -7.01 9.10
CA CYS A 321 12.28 -8.11 8.16
C CYS A 321 11.17 -9.16 8.26
N TRP A 322 10.13 -9.02 7.45
CA TRP A 322 9.18 -10.11 7.26
C TRP A 322 9.91 -11.33 6.68
N ARG A 323 9.81 -12.48 7.37
CA ARG A 323 10.26 -13.78 6.87
C ARG A 323 9.03 -14.65 6.63
N PRO A 324 8.77 -15.11 5.40
CA PRO A 324 7.73 -16.10 5.18
C PRO A 324 8.05 -17.36 6.02
N GLY A 325 7.12 -17.77 6.90
CA GLY A 325 7.20 -19.03 7.65
C GLY A 325 7.74 -18.96 9.09
N ARG A 326 7.92 -17.79 9.70
CA ARG A 326 8.13 -17.68 11.16
C ARG A 326 7.00 -16.88 11.80
N THR A 327 6.38 -17.45 12.83
CA THR A 327 5.53 -16.71 13.78
C THR A 327 6.34 -15.57 14.39
N ALA A 328 5.66 -14.48 14.75
CA ALA A 328 6.24 -13.33 15.45
C ALA A 328 7.17 -13.81 16.59
N PRO A 329 8.30 -13.13 16.86
CA PRO A 329 9.16 -13.50 17.97
C PRO A 329 8.34 -13.44 19.27
N THR A 330 8.17 -14.58 19.93
CA THR A 330 7.43 -14.71 21.20
C THR A 330 8.22 -14.23 22.42
N GLU A 331 9.38 -13.60 22.24
CA GLU A 331 10.20 -13.10 23.34
C GLU A 331 10.74 -11.71 23.02
N TRP A 332 10.06 -10.70 23.56
CA TRP A 332 10.60 -9.35 23.74
C TRP A 332 11.52 -9.37 24.98
N GLY A 333 12.70 -9.98 24.81
CA GLY A 333 13.72 -10.03 25.84
C GLY A 333 14.65 -8.82 25.79
N GLY A 334 14.36 -7.84 26.66
CA GLY A 334 15.36 -6.97 27.31
C GLY A 334 16.27 -6.09 26.44
N LEU A 335 15.91 -4.82 26.31
CA LEU A 335 16.88 -3.72 26.26
C LEU A 335 16.58 -2.82 27.44
N ASP A 336 17.41 -2.95 28.48
CA ASP A 336 17.57 -1.94 29.53
C ASP A 336 18.02 -0.60 28.89
N MET A 337 17.67 0.47 29.60
CA MET A 337 17.94 1.90 29.37
C MET A 337 19.22 2.25 28.60
#